data_AF-A0A7S1Z796-F1
#
_entry.id   AF-A0A7S1Z796-F1
#
_cell.length_a   1.000
_cell.length_b   1.000
_cell.length_c   1.000
_cell.angle_alpha   90.00
_cell.angle_beta   90.00
_cell.angle_gamma   90.00
#
_symmetry.space_group_name_H-M   'P 1'
#
loop_
_entity.id
_entity.type
_entity.pdbx_description
1 polymer ?
#
loop_
_entity_poly.entity_id
_entity_poly.type
_entity_poly.pdbx_seq_one_letter_code
_entity_poly.pdbx_strand_id
1 'polypeptide(L)'
;KSLKRLCATLSDPEWVRLRKNKEENFMKEVQDINRQNYLPGSTEGASLGNTIAPMLANRTSFASILGDISARHREFGSTLPEGTLGSSSMALKFPTFVAEVKLDGERIMAHVKRGVVTMHTRNATWYSHLYSPVIGPALRRAIAYYDVDVILDGEVIAWDNYRKEIIPFGVNRSVAKLRRQYLQRRGGINRLDRNLHEDEEDVNIMSIASSSAFSQFNRATVKLEEKEDVDEPGSDCWLTFVVFDILYVGGPGAADLLSIAHSIHPGDSLHRGGSIIHLSGYQRKILLHNLIVPQENEVEIVDSVVIRSDGQCVHAEEYFSPSIPKEHGYHPSVLDSVGCILEGTVPNLNDIETQRTERRSDEQIELKRARSLEQLYEEVVEAKCREGIVFKDLAAPYVLGEVSRGYSYWWKLKDDYEKKGHASDIDTVVLGAYYATGMARSGLLNQFLVGCVDCESSDEVKFMTLCRISGGGTARKNLDKLLASTGFRASTSTEGVQYGKWFKSEEPPDFISKKSFQRSMSGDENGWKYGLKNKPDLYISPEDSFVLTIN
;
A
#
# COMPACT_ATOMS: atom_id res chain seq x y z
N LYS A 1 26.45 21.59 -7.82
CA LYS A 1 27.79 21.02 -7.55
C LYS A 1 28.24 20.27 -8.82
N SER A 2 29.42 20.56 -9.40
CA SER A 2 29.77 20.01 -10.72
C SER A 2 29.94 18.49 -10.69
N LEU A 3 29.43 17.81 -11.72
CA LEU A 3 29.53 16.35 -11.90
C LEU A 3 30.98 15.86 -11.76
N LYS A 4 31.93 16.66 -12.24
CA LYS A 4 33.37 16.41 -12.12
C LYS A 4 33.86 16.36 -10.68
N ARG A 5 33.32 17.20 -9.79
CA ARG A 5 33.65 17.21 -8.35
C ARG A 5 32.99 16.04 -7.62
N LEU A 6 31.76 15.68 -8.02
CA LEU A 6 31.07 14.51 -7.49
C LEU A 6 31.79 13.21 -7.89
N CYS A 7 32.17 13.06 -9.17
CA CYS A 7 32.96 11.93 -9.64
C CYS A 7 34.34 11.89 -8.96
N ALA A 8 35.02 13.03 -8.79
CA ALA A 8 36.28 13.06 -8.05
C ALA A 8 36.13 12.58 -6.59
N THR A 9 35.05 12.94 -5.91
CA THR A 9 34.74 12.46 -4.55
C THR A 9 34.35 10.98 -4.53
N LEU A 10 33.56 10.52 -5.52
CA LEU A 10 33.15 9.11 -5.62
C LEU A 10 34.27 8.17 -6.09
N SER A 11 35.30 8.70 -6.75
CA SER A 11 36.48 7.97 -7.22
C SER A 11 37.67 8.08 -6.28
N ASP A 12 37.59 8.91 -5.24
CA ASP A 12 38.65 9.06 -4.23
C ASP A 12 38.76 7.76 -3.40
N PRO A 13 39.88 7.03 -3.47
CA PRO A 13 40.07 5.78 -2.75
C PRO A 13 39.91 5.92 -1.25
N GLU A 14 40.31 7.05 -0.65
CA GLU A 14 40.14 7.33 0.78
C GLU A 14 38.67 7.59 1.11
N TRP A 15 37.93 8.30 0.26
CA TRP A 15 36.49 8.53 0.47
C TRP A 15 35.67 7.24 0.28
N VAL A 16 36.00 6.42 -0.72
CA VAL A 16 35.38 5.10 -0.92
C VAL A 16 35.75 4.17 0.23
N ARG A 17 36.99 4.21 0.73
CA ARG A 17 37.42 3.42 1.90
C ARG A 17 36.77 3.90 3.18
N LEU A 18 36.63 5.21 3.40
CA LEU A 18 35.91 5.77 4.55
C LEU A 18 34.42 5.49 4.48
N ARG A 19 33.81 5.56 3.29
CA ARG A 19 32.41 5.20 3.07
C ARG A 19 32.19 3.71 3.24
N LYS A 20 33.06 2.85 2.68
CA LYS A 20 33.04 1.41 2.92
C LYS A 20 33.27 1.07 4.37
N ASN A 21 34.22 1.72 5.06
CA ASN A 21 34.41 1.55 6.50
C ASN A 21 33.21 2.08 7.29
N LYS A 22 32.52 3.11 6.83
CA LYS A 22 31.31 3.63 7.50
C LYS A 22 30.10 2.76 7.24
N GLU A 23 29.97 2.19 6.04
CA GLU A 23 28.97 1.19 5.67
C GLU A 23 29.28 -0.15 6.34
N GLU A 24 30.54 -0.57 6.45
CA GLU A 24 30.99 -1.78 7.14
C GLU A 24 30.95 -1.63 8.65
N ASN A 25 31.23 -0.44 9.20
CA ASN A 25 31.03 -0.13 10.62
C ASN A 25 29.55 0.02 10.95
N PHE A 26 28.73 0.57 10.05
CA PHE A 26 27.27 0.56 10.19
C PHE A 26 26.73 -0.87 10.07
N MET A 27 27.23 -1.68 9.14
CA MET A 27 26.86 -3.07 8.99
C MET A 27 27.39 -3.93 10.14
N LYS A 28 28.55 -3.60 10.72
CA LYS A 28 29.09 -4.23 11.94
C LYS A 28 28.36 -3.76 13.18
N GLU A 29 28.02 -2.49 13.33
CA GLU A 29 27.16 -2.00 14.41
C GLU A 29 25.78 -2.64 14.30
N VAL A 30 25.20 -2.72 13.10
CA VAL A 30 23.97 -3.46 12.84
C VAL A 30 24.14 -4.95 13.11
N GLN A 31 25.25 -5.59 12.74
CA GLN A 31 25.52 -7.02 13.01
C GLN A 31 25.83 -7.32 14.49
N ASP A 32 26.48 -6.41 15.20
CA ASP A 32 26.80 -6.51 16.63
C ASP A 32 25.56 -6.16 17.48
N ILE A 33 24.69 -5.26 17.01
CA ILE A 33 23.32 -5.04 17.54
C ILE A 33 22.42 -6.25 17.22
N ASN A 34 22.59 -6.91 16.07
CA ASN A 34 21.80 -8.08 15.65
C ASN A 34 22.13 -9.36 16.42
N ARG A 35 23.23 -9.43 17.17
CA ARG A 35 23.43 -10.52 18.15
C ARG A 35 22.61 -10.33 19.43
N GLN A 36 22.13 -9.12 19.71
CA GLN A 36 21.37 -8.80 20.92
C GLN A 36 19.86 -8.70 20.67
N ASN A 37 19.43 -8.28 19.48
CA ASN A 37 18.01 -8.10 19.15
C ASN A 37 17.64 -8.87 17.88
N TYR A 38 16.98 -10.02 18.08
CA TYR A 38 16.35 -10.84 17.04
C TYR A 38 15.55 -10.05 15.98
N LEU A 39 14.80 -9.05 16.45
CA LEU A 39 13.95 -8.19 15.64
C LEU A 39 14.24 -6.72 15.96
N PRO A 40 15.23 -6.10 15.30
CA PRO A 40 15.58 -4.70 15.53
C PRO A 40 14.41 -3.76 15.17
N GLY A 41 14.14 -2.81 16.08
CA GLY A 41 13.14 -1.76 15.89
C GLY A 41 13.72 -0.46 15.34
N SER A 42 12.87 0.55 15.20
CA SER A 42 13.30 1.92 14.87
C SER A 42 14.16 2.51 15.98
N THR A 43 15.18 3.29 15.60
CA THR A 43 16.02 4.04 16.55
C THR A 43 15.30 5.26 17.13
N GLU A 44 14.34 5.83 16.40
CA GLU A 44 13.52 6.97 16.82
C GLU A 44 12.06 6.55 17.00
N GLY A 45 11.40 7.11 18.01
CA GLY A 45 9.99 6.85 18.33
C GLY A 45 9.01 7.68 17.52
N ALA A 46 7.79 7.18 17.34
CA ALA A 46 6.67 7.95 16.81
C ALA A 46 6.29 9.07 17.79
N SER A 47 6.10 10.29 17.30
CA SER A 47 5.80 11.45 18.12
C SER A 47 4.58 12.20 17.59
N LEU A 48 3.64 12.54 18.49
CA LEU A 48 2.42 13.26 18.12
C LEU A 48 2.73 14.62 17.51
N GLY A 49 2.07 14.93 16.39
CA GLY A 49 2.22 16.19 15.66
C GLY A 49 3.46 16.26 14.75
N ASN A 50 4.33 15.25 14.78
CA ASN A 50 5.43 15.12 13.83
C ASN A 50 4.99 14.24 12.66
N THR A 51 5.51 14.51 11.47
CA THR A 51 5.30 13.62 10.33
C THR A 51 6.09 12.34 10.52
N ILE A 52 5.46 11.20 10.20
CA ILE A 52 6.04 9.88 10.35
C ILE A 52 6.17 9.23 8.98
N ALA A 53 7.37 8.77 8.64
CA ALA A 53 7.56 7.96 7.45
C ALA A 53 7.03 6.54 7.75
N PRO A 54 5.98 6.07 7.06
CA PRO A 54 5.34 4.81 7.41
C PRO A 54 6.16 3.59 6.95
N MET A 55 5.90 2.46 7.60
CA MET A 55 6.49 1.16 7.27
C MET A 55 5.99 0.65 5.91
N LEU A 56 6.91 0.11 5.12
CA LEU A 56 6.67 -0.32 3.75
C LEU A 56 6.78 -1.84 3.61
N ALA A 57 5.98 -2.39 2.69
CA ALA A 57 5.95 -3.83 2.37
C ALA A 57 6.81 -4.18 1.15
N ASN A 58 7.47 -5.34 1.21
CA ASN A 58 8.20 -5.97 0.10
C ASN A 58 7.27 -6.76 -0.81
N ARG A 59 7.63 -6.95 -2.08
CA ARG A 59 6.87 -7.82 -2.99
C ARG A 59 7.18 -9.28 -2.65
N THR A 60 6.19 -10.15 -2.84
CA THR A 60 6.31 -11.60 -2.64
C THR A 60 5.42 -12.35 -3.66
N SER A 61 5.51 -13.67 -3.70
CA SER A 61 4.61 -14.56 -4.45
C SER A 61 4.13 -15.71 -3.56
N PHE A 62 3.11 -16.44 -3.99
CA PHE A 62 2.66 -17.66 -3.27
C PHE A 62 3.78 -18.67 -3.04
N ALA A 63 4.68 -18.81 -4.02
CA ALA A 63 5.81 -19.73 -3.93
C ALA A 63 6.86 -19.32 -2.90
N SER A 64 6.99 -18.01 -2.60
CA SER A 64 8.05 -17.51 -1.71
C SER A 64 7.57 -17.08 -0.33
N ILE A 65 6.30 -16.67 -0.16
CA ILE A 65 5.85 -15.97 1.04
C ILE A 65 6.09 -16.71 2.35
N LEU A 66 5.75 -18.00 2.46
CA LEU A 66 6.02 -18.77 3.68
C LEU A 66 7.52 -18.92 3.94
N GLY A 67 8.31 -19.04 2.87
CA GLY A 67 9.77 -19.04 2.92
C GLY A 67 10.35 -17.69 3.36
N ASP A 68 9.82 -16.59 2.84
CA ASP A 68 10.24 -15.21 3.09
C ASP A 68 10.01 -14.84 4.56
N ILE A 69 8.82 -15.16 5.10
CA ILE A 69 8.48 -14.92 6.52
C ILE A 69 9.37 -15.77 7.43
N SER A 70 9.53 -17.06 7.09
CA SER A 70 10.25 -18.00 7.95
C SER A 70 11.78 -17.85 7.89
N ALA A 71 12.33 -17.19 6.86
CA ALA A 71 13.78 -17.09 6.65
C ALA A 71 14.51 -16.49 7.86
N ARG A 72 14.02 -15.34 8.35
CA ARG A 72 14.62 -14.64 9.50
C ARG A 72 14.49 -15.43 10.79
N HIS A 73 13.35 -16.08 11.00
CA HIS A 73 13.08 -16.89 12.19
C HIS A 73 14.00 -18.12 12.23
N ARG A 74 14.24 -18.77 11.10
CA ARG A 74 15.21 -19.88 10.98
C ARG A 74 16.65 -19.43 11.23
N GLU A 75 17.07 -18.31 10.65
CA GLU A 75 18.41 -17.76 10.87
C GLU A 75 18.65 -17.49 12.35
N PHE A 76 17.70 -16.83 13.01
CA PHE A 76 17.78 -16.60 14.45
C PHE A 76 17.76 -17.89 15.26
N GLY A 77 16.85 -18.82 14.97
CA GLY A 77 16.80 -20.11 15.65
C GLY A 77 18.12 -20.87 15.59
N SER A 78 18.84 -20.79 14.46
CA SER A 78 20.17 -21.41 14.29
C SER A 78 21.29 -20.75 15.12
N THR A 79 21.07 -19.51 15.58
CA THR A 79 22.04 -18.76 16.39
C THR A 79 21.84 -18.95 17.89
N LEU A 80 20.71 -19.52 18.32
CA LEU A 80 20.41 -19.77 19.73
C LEU A 80 21.33 -20.88 20.29
N PRO A 81 21.79 -20.77 21.55
CA PRO A 81 22.57 -21.83 22.20
C PRO A 81 21.81 -23.16 22.22
N GLU A 82 22.54 -24.28 22.04
CA GLU A 82 21.95 -25.62 22.21
C GLU A 82 21.33 -25.77 23.61
N GLY A 83 20.12 -26.33 23.66
CA GLY A 83 19.36 -26.48 24.91
C GLY A 83 18.54 -25.25 25.33
N THR A 84 18.55 -24.16 24.56
CA THR A 84 17.62 -23.04 24.78
C THR A 84 16.17 -23.52 24.61
N LEU A 85 15.34 -23.28 25.62
CA LEU A 85 13.91 -23.59 25.57
C LEU A 85 13.28 -22.88 24.37
N GLY A 86 12.54 -23.64 23.56
CA GLY A 86 11.86 -23.08 22.39
C GLY A 86 12.73 -22.91 21.13
N SER A 87 14.01 -23.29 21.14
CA SER A 87 14.87 -23.29 19.93
C SER A 87 14.31 -24.13 18.76
N SER A 88 13.50 -25.14 19.06
CA SER A 88 12.78 -25.97 18.08
C SER A 88 11.26 -25.73 18.07
N SER A 89 10.80 -24.64 18.69
CA SER A 89 9.38 -24.31 18.83
C SER A 89 8.70 -24.13 17.48
N MET A 90 7.40 -24.39 17.45
CA MET A 90 6.54 -24.12 16.29
C MET A 90 6.55 -22.63 15.93
N ALA A 91 6.61 -21.73 16.91
CA ALA A 91 6.63 -20.29 16.65
C ALA A 91 7.87 -19.84 15.86
N LEU A 92 9.04 -20.45 16.11
CA LEU A 92 10.26 -20.18 15.33
C LEU A 92 10.27 -20.88 13.96
N LYS A 93 9.77 -22.12 13.90
CA LYS A 93 9.73 -22.88 12.64
C LYS A 93 8.70 -22.32 11.66
N PHE A 94 7.52 -21.99 12.19
CA PHE A 94 6.32 -21.59 11.47
C PHE A 94 5.79 -20.28 12.07
N PRO A 95 6.49 -19.16 11.87
CA PRO A 95 6.10 -17.90 12.47
C PRO A 95 4.70 -17.48 12.07
N THR A 96 3.87 -17.20 13.07
CA THR A 96 2.51 -16.71 12.85
C THR A 96 2.56 -15.32 12.23
N PHE A 97 1.70 -15.09 11.25
CA PHE A 97 1.56 -13.80 10.58
C PHE A 97 0.09 -13.45 10.41
N VAL A 98 -0.18 -12.15 10.26
CA VAL A 98 -1.51 -11.66 9.87
C VAL A 98 -1.52 -11.37 8.37
N ALA A 99 -2.58 -11.81 7.71
CA ALA A 99 -2.88 -11.53 6.32
C ALA A 99 -4.05 -10.56 6.27
N GLU A 100 -3.82 -9.39 5.69
CA GLU A 100 -4.77 -8.27 5.65
C GLU A 100 -5.15 -7.96 4.21
N VAL A 101 -6.41 -7.56 3.98
CA VAL A 101 -6.83 -7.10 2.66
C VAL A 101 -5.98 -5.91 2.23
N LYS A 102 -5.39 -5.98 1.04
CA LYS A 102 -4.70 -4.82 0.47
C LYS A 102 -5.73 -3.84 -0.06
N LEU A 103 -5.84 -2.72 0.65
CA LEU A 103 -6.73 -1.62 0.30
C LEU A 103 -6.11 -0.76 -0.81
N ASP A 104 -6.97 -0.32 -1.74
CA ASP A 104 -6.63 0.60 -2.82
C ASP A 104 -7.18 2.00 -2.51
N GLY A 105 -6.47 2.71 -1.62
CA GLY A 105 -6.88 4.00 -1.10
C GLY A 105 -5.71 4.98 -0.98
N GLU A 106 -5.88 5.98 -0.12
CA GLU A 106 -4.80 6.89 0.24
C GLU A 106 -4.32 6.62 1.66
N ARG A 107 -3.06 6.20 1.81
CA ARG A 107 -2.46 5.97 3.12
C ARG A 107 -2.32 7.26 3.93
N ILE A 108 -2.94 7.26 5.11
CA ILE A 108 -3.01 8.39 6.03
C ILE A 108 -2.54 7.95 7.43
N MET A 109 -1.64 8.75 7.98
CA MET A 109 -1.28 8.74 9.39
C MET A 109 -2.16 9.72 10.14
N ALA A 110 -3.04 9.21 10.99
CA ALA A 110 -3.94 10.02 11.81
C ALA A 110 -3.37 10.19 13.22
N HIS A 111 -3.18 11.44 13.63
CA HIS A 111 -2.76 11.84 14.97
C HIS A 111 -3.99 12.35 15.70
N VAL A 112 -4.29 11.77 16.86
CA VAL A 112 -5.34 12.26 17.75
C VAL A 112 -4.69 12.74 19.03
N LYS A 113 -4.85 14.02 19.34
CA LYS A 113 -4.34 14.61 20.58
C LYS A 113 -5.41 15.47 21.22
N ARG A 114 -5.89 15.08 22.40
CA ARG A 114 -6.98 15.74 23.14
C ARG A 114 -8.21 15.98 22.25
N GLY A 115 -8.55 14.97 21.45
CA GLY A 115 -9.65 15.00 20.49
C GLY A 115 -9.40 15.81 19.20
N VAL A 116 -8.29 16.54 19.09
CA VAL A 116 -7.90 17.19 17.82
C VAL A 116 -7.32 16.13 16.89
N VAL A 117 -7.86 16.03 15.67
CA VAL A 117 -7.43 15.04 14.67
C VAL A 117 -6.63 15.75 13.58
N THR A 118 -5.35 15.41 13.42
CA THR A 118 -4.53 15.85 12.29
C THR A 118 -4.11 14.64 11.46
N MET A 119 -3.98 14.83 10.14
CA MET A 119 -3.82 13.73 9.20
C MET A 119 -2.77 14.08 8.15
N HIS A 120 -1.75 13.23 7.99
CA HIS A 120 -0.76 13.39 6.93
C HIS A 120 -0.63 12.14 6.08
N THR A 121 -0.31 12.35 4.81
CA THR A 121 -0.08 11.29 3.83
C THR A 121 1.24 10.58 4.09
N ARG A 122 1.41 9.45 3.39
CA ARG A 122 2.69 8.72 3.29
C ARG A 122 3.92 9.60 3.03
N ASN A 123 3.77 10.65 2.23
CA ASN A 123 4.88 11.55 1.86
C ASN A 123 5.02 12.73 2.82
N ALA A 124 4.53 12.60 4.06
CA ALA A 124 4.62 13.62 5.10
C ALA A 124 3.94 14.96 4.74
N THR A 125 2.99 14.94 3.80
CA THR A 125 2.16 16.11 3.49
C THR A 125 0.90 16.05 4.33
N TRP A 126 0.67 17.06 5.15
CA TRP A 126 -0.55 17.24 5.91
C TRP A 126 -1.73 17.56 4.98
N TYR A 127 -2.86 16.91 5.25
CA TYR A 127 -4.15 17.15 4.59
C TYR A 127 -5.26 17.25 5.64
N SER A 128 -4.91 17.74 6.84
CA SER A 128 -5.82 17.87 7.97
C SER A 128 -7.02 18.74 7.61
N HIS A 129 -6.80 19.86 6.90
CA HIS A 129 -7.86 20.77 6.45
C HIS A 129 -8.93 20.09 5.58
N LEU A 130 -8.56 18.99 4.90
CA LEU A 130 -9.42 18.27 3.97
C LEU A 130 -10.09 17.06 4.64
N TYR A 131 -9.30 16.21 5.28
CA TYR A 131 -9.77 14.92 5.82
C TYR A 131 -10.32 15.01 7.24
N SER A 132 -9.74 15.85 8.11
CA SER A 132 -10.13 15.93 9.52
C SER A 132 -11.60 16.35 9.72
N PRO A 133 -12.14 17.37 9.00
CA PRO A 133 -13.56 17.72 9.12
C PRO A 133 -14.54 16.59 8.79
N VAL A 134 -14.13 15.63 7.95
CA VAL A 134 -14.97 14.52 7.49
C VAL A 134 -14.79 13.30 8.39
N ILE A 135 -13.55 12.90 8.66
CA ILE A 135 -13.23 11.64 9.38
C ILE A 135 -13.13 11.88 10.89
N GLY A 136 -12.66 13.06 11.31
CA GLY A 136 -12.38 13.39 12.72
C GLY A 136 -13.54 13.12 13.69
N PRO A 137 -14.80 13.49 13.36
CA PRO A 137 -15.95 13.17 14.21
C PRO A 137 -16.15 11.67 14.42
N ALA A 138 -16.10 10.87 13.35
CA ALA A 138 -16.25 9.42 13.43
C ALA A 138 -15.07 8.78 14.16
N LEU A 139 -13.85 9.24 13.89
CA LEU A 139 -12.65 8.73 14.56
C LEU A 139 -12.68 8.97 16.07
N ARG A 140 -13.13 10.16 16.51
CA ARG A 140 -13.34 10.43 17.95
C ARG A 140 -14.35 9.49 18.59
N ARG A 141 -15.45 9.17 17.90
CA ARG A 141 -16.43 8.18 18.39
C ARG A 141 -15.82 6.79 18.48
N ALA A 142 -15.01 6.40 17.50
CA ALA A 142 -14.38 5.08 17.43
C ALA A 142 -13.47 4.81 18.62
N ILE A 143 -12.75 5.83 19.10
CA ILE A 143 -11.80 5.70 20.23
C ILE A 143 -12.37 6.17 21.58
N ALA A 144 -13.63 6.60 21.63
CA ALA A 144 -14.20 7.32 22.76
C ALA A 144 -14.24 6.54 24.09
N TYR A 145 -14.07 5.21 24.04
CA TYR A 145 -14.03 4.38 25.23
C TYR A 145 -12.84 4.71 26.14
N TYR A 146 -11.72 5.18 25.57
CA TYR A 146 -10.54 5.59 26.33
C TYR A 146 -10.22 7.07 26.11
N ASP A 147 -9.84 7.77 27.18
CA ASP A 147 -9.27 9.12 27.07
C ASP A 147 -7.79 9.04 26.67
N VAL A 148 -7.54 8.82 25.37
CA VAL A 148 -6.20 8.56 24.85
C VAL A 148 -5.80 9.53 23.73
N ASP A 149 -4.50 9.80 23.68
CA ASP A 149 -3.84 10.38 22.52
C ASP A 149 -3.20 9.24 21.70
N VAL A 150 -3.43 9.19 20.39
CA VAL A 150 -2.99 8.05 19.56
C VAL A 150 -2.43 8.47 18.21
N ILE A 151 -1.59 7.60 17.64
CA ILE A 151 -1.20 7.67 16.23
C ILE A 151 -1.64 6.37 15.57
N LEU A 152 -2.48 6.51 14.55
CA LEU A 152 -3.06 5.41 13.79
C LEU A 152 -2.55 5.45 12.35
N ASP A 153 -2.16 4.28 11.84
CA ASP A 153 -1.76 4.08 10.44
C ASP A 153 -2.90 3.34 9.74
N GLY A 154 -3.41 3.94 8.67
CA GLY A 154 -4.59 3.46 7.98
C GLY A 154 -4.68 3.94 6.54
N GLU A 155 -5.72 3.48 5.87
CA GLU A 155 -6.03 3.84 4.49
C GLU A 155 -7.37 4.57 4.45
N VAL A 156 -7.42 5.72 3.77
CA VAL A 156 -8.68 6.40 3.46
C VAL A 156 -9.22 5.89 2.12
N ILE A 157 -10.48 5.50 2.12
CA ILE A 157 -11.20 4.97 0.97
C ILE A 157 -12.47 5.78 0.77
N ALA A 158 -12.81 6.08 -0.47
CA ALA A 158 -14.08 6.73 -0.79
C ALA A 158 -15.20 5.68 -0.94
N TRP A 159 -16.36 6.00 -0.40
CA TRP A 159 -17.54 5.13 -0.37
C TRP A 159 -18.74 5.84 -1.01
N ASP A 160 -19.45 5.14 -1.89
CA ASP A 160 -20.72 5.58 -2.45
C ASP A 160 -21.86 4.96 -1.63
N ASN A 161 -22.57 5.78 -0.85
CA ASN A 161 -23.64 5.31 0.02
C ASN A 161 -24.91 4.94 -0.75
N TYR A 162 -25.10 5.47 -1.95
CA TYR A 162 -26.24 5.13 -2.80
C TYR A 162 -26.04 3.74 -3.41
N ARG A 163 -24.85 3.51 -3.98
CA ARG A 163 -24.51 2.23 -4.64
C ARG A 163 -24.05 1.13 -3.69
N LYS A 164 -23.68 1.51 -2.46
CA LYS A 164 -23.10 0.61 -1.47
C LYS A 164 -21.82 -0.04 -2.00
N GLU A 165 -20.97 0.77 -2.64
CA GLU A 165 -19.71 0.31 -3.24
C GLU A 165 -18.54 1.26 -2.94
N ILE A 166 -17.33 0.70 -2.99
CA ILE A 166 -16.09 1.47 -2.90
C ILE A 166 -15.85 2.21 -4.20
N ILE A 167 -15.48 3.48 -4.10
CA ILE A 167 -15.12 4.30 -5.25
C ILE A 167 -13.62 4.09 -5.56
N PRO A 168 -13.22 3.88 -6.82
CA PRO A 168 -11.83 3.61 -7.20
C PRO A 168 -10.82 4.68 -6.77
N PHE A 169 -9.56 4.28 -6.61
CA PHE A 169 -8.47 5.17 -6.23
C PHE A 169 -8.33 6.41 -7.13
N GLY A 170 -7.87 7.51 -6.52
CA GLY A 170 -7.60 8.78 -7.21
C GLY A 170 -8.69 9.84 -7.05
N VAL A 171 -9.84 9.51 -6.47
CA VAL A 171 -10.94 10.46 -6.23
C VAL A 171 -11.18 10.81 -4.76
N ASN A 172 -10.50 10.16 -3.82
CA ASN A 172 -10.67 10.35 -2.36
C ASN A 172 -10.66 11.82 -1.95
N ARG A 173 -9.69 12.59 -2.45
CA ARG A 173 -9.56 14.02 -2.14
C ARG A 173 -10.72 14.86 -2.68
N SER A 174 -11.25 14.50 -3.85
CA SER A 174 -12.42 15.18 -4.44
C SER A 174 -13.68 14.90 -3.62
N VAL A 175 -13.88 13.64 -3.23
CA VAL A 175 -14.98 13.23 -2.33
C VAL A 175 -14.86 13.94 -0.98
N ALA A 176 -13.66 14.00 -0.41
CA ALA A 176 -13.38 14.73 0.83
C ALA A 176 -13.80 16.19 0.74
N LYS A 177 -13.46 16.88 -0.35
CA LYS A 177 -13.83 18.29 -0.55
C LYS A 177 -15.33 18.47 -0.67
N LEU A 178 -16.00 17.65 -1.48
CA LEU A 178 -17.46 17.71 -1.64
C LEU A 178 -18.16 17.49 -0.29
N ARG A 179 -17.74 16.46 0.45
CA ARG A 179 -18.32 16.15 1.76
C ARG A 179 -18.07 17.26 2.77
N ARG A 180 -16.86 17.83 2.81
CA ARG A 180 -16.55 18.99 3.66
C ARG A 180 -17.43 20.19 3.35
N GLN A 181 -17.63 20.52 2.06
CA GLN A 181 -18.50 21.62 1.65
C GLN A 181 -19.95 21.39 2.05
N TYR A 182 -20.45 20.16 1.89
CA TYR A 182 -21.77 19.76 2.38
C TYR A 182 -21.91 19.97 3.90
N LEU A 183 -20.96 19.47 4.69
CA LEU A 183 -20.94 19.65 6.14
C LEU A 183 -20.86 21.13 6.53
N GLN A 184 -20.12 21.95 5.77
CA GLN A 184 -20.01 23.39 6.01
C GLN A 184 -21.35 24.11 5.80
N ARG A 185 -22.09 23.80 4.73
CA ARG A 185 -23.42 24.37 4.46
C ARG A 185 -24.42 24.04 5.57
N ARG A 186 -24.34 22.82 6.11
CA ARG A 186 -25.20 22.33 7.21
C ARG A 186 -24.73 22.73 8.60
N GLY A 187 -23.62 23.46 8.73
CA GLY A 187 -23.03 23.84 10.01
C GLY A 187 -22.45 22.66 10.83
N GLY A 188 -22.26 21.50 10.20
CA GLY A 188 -21.86 20.24 10.83
C GLY A 188 -20.36 20.07 11.10
N ILE A 189 -19.51 21.01 10.68
CA ILE A 189 -18.05 20.94 10.95
C ILE A 189 -17.79 21.26 12.43
N ASN A 190 -17.24 20.28 13.15
CA ASN A 190 -16.83 20.45 14.55
C ASN A 190 -15.72 21.50 14.68
N ARG A 191 -15.80 22.33 15.72
CA ARG A 191 -14.80 23.37 16.02
C ARG A 191 -13.37 22.82 16.13
N LEU A 192 -13.19 21.59 16.61
CA LEU A 192 -11.88 20.95 16.77
C LEU A 192 -11.18 20.63 15.43
N ASP A 193 -11.94 20.54 14.34
CA ASP A 193 -11.42 20.19 13.01
C ASP A 193 -11.32 21.41 12.09
N ARG A 194 -11.73 22.58 12.57
CA ARG A 194 -11.64 23.84 11.82
C ARG A 194 -10.21 24.37 11.89
N ASN A 195 -9.75 24.92 10.78
CA ASN A 195 -8.56 25.77 10.73
C ASN A 195 -7.27 25.05 11.18
N LEU A 196 -7.24 23.73 11.01
CA LEU A 196 -6.04 22.93 11.22
C LEU A 196 -5.14 23.09 9.99
N HIS A 197 -3.96 23.70 10.20
CA HIS A 197 -2.97 23.97 9.15
C HIS A 197 -3.52 24.85 8.00
N GLU A 198 -4.08 26.02 8.33
CA GLU A 198 -4.68 26.97 7.36
C GLU A 198 -3.71 27.49 6.27
N ASP A 199 -2.39 27.39 6.47
CA ASP A 199 -1.37 27.84 5.50
C ASP A 199 -1.16 26.85 4.33
N GLU A 200 -1.94 25.76 4.27
CA GLU A 200 -1.87 24.76 3.21
C GLU A 200 -2.64 25.20 1.96
N GLU A 201 -1.99 25.16 0.79
CA GLU A 201 -2.61 25.50 -0.49
C GLU A 201 -3.83 24.59 -0.77
N ASP A 202 -4.97 25.21 -1.11
CA ASP A 202 -6.15 24.49 -1.59
C ASP A 202 -5.77 23.56 -2.76
N VAL A 203 -6.13 22.28 -2.65
CA VAL A 203 -5.88 21.31 -3.72
C VAL A 203 -6.52 21.81 -5.03
N ASN A 204 -5.70 22.01 -6.06
CA ASN A 204 -6.16 22.39 -7.40
C ASN A 204 -6.83 21.19 -8.10
N ILE A 205 -8.11 20.99 -7.80
CA ILE A 205 -8.94 19.86 -8.22
C ILE A 205 -9.37 19.92 -9.70
N MET A 206 -9.09 21.02 -10.42
CA MET A 206 -9.38 21.12 -11.85
C MET A 206 -8.68 20.02 -12.68
N SER A 207 -7.58 19.45 -12.19
CA SER A 207 -6.93 18.29 -12.83
C SER A 207 -7.62 16.95 -12.51
N ILE A 208 -8.16 16.76 -11.30
CA ILE A 208 -8.76 15.49 -10.82
C ILE A 208 -10.21 15.34 -11.27
N ALA A 209 -10.98 16.44 -11.30
CA ALA A 209 -12.33 16.44 -11.87
C ALA A 209 -12.35 16.12 -13.37
N SER A 210 -11.19 16.27 -14.04
CA SER A 210 -10.97 15.87 -15.44
C SER A 210 -10.56 14.40 -15.62
N SER A 211 -10.43 13.64 -14.53
CA SER A 211 -10.25 12.18 -14.62
C SER A 211 -11.52 11.54 -15.17
N SER A 212 -11.35 10.55 -16.05
CA SER A 212 -12.45 9.76 -16.60
C SER A 212 -13.29 9.12 -15.49
N ALA A 213 -12.65 8.67 -14.42
CA ALA A 213 -13.30 8.06 -13.26
C ALA A 213 -14.26 9.03 -12.55
N PHE A 214 -13.83 10.26 -12.23
CA PHE A 214 -14.69 11.23 -11.53
C PHE A 214 -15.81 11.78 -12.42
N SER A 215 -15.55 11.95 -13.71
CA SER A 215 -16.56 12.41 -14.68
C SER A 215 -17.58 11.32 -15.05
N GLN A 216 -17.17 10.05 -15.09
CA GLN A 216 -18.07 8.90 -15.14
C GLN A 216 -18.88 8.76 -13.85
N PHE A 217 -18.26 8.93 -12.69
CA PHE A 217 -18.93 8.94 -11.39
C PHE A 217 -20.04 10.00 -11.35
N ASN A 218 -19.72 11.28 -11.58
CA ASN A 218 -20.70 12.36 -11.62
C ASN A 218 -21.82 12.12 -12.64
N ARG A 219 -21.54 11.56 -13.82
CA ARG A 219 -22.58 11.25 -14.81
C ARG A 219 -23.44 10.05 -14.43
N ALA A 220 -22.87 9.07 -13.74
CA ALA A 220 -23.58 7.87 -13.38
C ALA A 220 -24.44 8.07 -12.11
N THR A 221 -24.12 9.07 -11.28
CA THR A 221 -25.06 9.66 -10.30
C THR A 221 -26.18 10.43 -11.00
N VAL A 222 -25.87 11.21 -12.06
CA VAL A 222 -26.85 12.02 -12.81
C VAL A 222 -27.77 11.20 -13.74
N LYS A 223 -27.39 9.97 -14.14
CA LYS A 223 -28.21 9.10 -15.02
C LYS A 223 -29.23 8.23 -14.27
N LEU A 224 -29.19 8.19 -12.95
CA LEU A 224 -30.16 7.44 -12.14
C LEU A 224 -31.24 8.41 -11.68
N GLU A 225 -32.33 8.41 -12.45
CA GLU A 225 -33.61 9.09 -12.26
C GLU A 225 -33.70 10.60 -12.59
N GLU A 226 -34.53 10.88 -13.59
CA GLU A 226 -35.28 12.14 -13.71
C GLU A 226 -36.16 12.31 -12.44
N LYS A 227 -35.58 12.88 -11.39
CA LYS A 227 -36.31 13.47 -10.26
C LYS A 227 -35.90 14.93 -10.08
N GLU A 228 -36.89 15.75 -9.77
CA GLU A 228 -36.82 17.21 -9.65
C GLU A 228 -36.00 17.76 -8.47
N ASP A 229 -35.21 16.94 -7.75
CA ASP A 229 -34.30 17.42 -6.71
C ASP A 229 -32.99 16.63 -6.78
N VAL A 230 -31.94 17.25 -7.35
CA VAL A 230 -30.57 16.78 -7.12
C VAL A 230 -30.24 17.16 -5.68
N ASP A 231 -30.43 16.20 -4.77
CA ASP A 231 -30.00 16.27 -3.38
C ASP A 231 -28.54 16.77 -3.31
N GLU A 232 -28.27 17.69 -2.38
CA GLU A 232 -27.07 18.52 -2.35
C GLU A 232 -25.74 17.78 -2.60
N PRO A 233 -24.86 18.23 -3.52
CA PRO A 233 -23.58 17.58 -3.81
C PRO A 233 -22.76 17.27 -2.55
N GLY A 234 -22.41 15.99 -2.37
CA GLY A 234 -21.69 15.47 -1.20
C GLY A 234 -22.59 14.82 -0.13
N SER A 235 -23.92 14.76 -0.34
CA SER A 235 -24.88 14.03 0.50
C SER A 235 -24.59 12.52 0.57
N ASP A 236 -24.34 11.91 -0.59
CA ASP A 236 -24.34 10.46 -0.79
C ASP A 236 -22.95 9.81 -0.90
N CYS A 237 -21.90 10.59 -0.76
CA CYS A 237 -20.53 10.09 -0.75
C CYS A 237 -19.90 10.28 0.62
N TRP A 238 -19.19 9.26 1.09
CA TRP A 238 -18.50 9.26 2.37
C TRP A 238 -17.03 8.85 2.22
N LEU A 239 -16.24 9.05 3.28
CA LEU A 239 -14.89 8.54 3.41
C LEU A 239 -14.80 7.56 4.57
N THR A 240 -14.38 6.34 4.27
CA THR A 240 -14.06 5.34 5.27
C THR A 240 -12.57 5.44 5.61
N PHE A 241 -12.24 5.51 6.90
CA PHE A 241 -10.86 5.36 7.36
C PHE A 241 -10.66 3.96 7.93
N VAL A 242 -9.94 3.13 7.20
CA VAL A 242 -9.68 1.74 7.58
C VAL A 242 -8.29 1.67 8.22
N VAL A 243 -8.27 1.42 9.53
CA VAL A 243 -7.06 1.41 10.35
C VAL A 243 -6.42 0.03 10.34
N PHE A 244 -5.10 -0.03 10.22
CA PHE A 244 -4.38 -1.31 10.20
C PHE A 244 -3.16 -1.38 11.14
N ASP A 245 -2.72 -0.28 11.76
CA ASP A 245 -1.72 -0.33 12.83
C ASP A 245 -1.85 0.88 13.78
N ILE A 246 -1.21 0.78 14.95
CA ILE A 246 -1.17 1.81 16.00
C ILE A 246 0.26 2.01 16.47
N LEU A 247 0.73 3.27 16.49
CA LEU A 247 2.14 3.59 16.70
C LEU A 247 2.42 4.31 18.01
N TYR A 248 1.40 4.93 18.59
CA TYR A 248 1.52 5.74 19.81
C TYR A 248 0.24 5.61 20.64
N VAL A 249 0.41 5.53 21.96
CA VAL A 249 -0.69 5.57 22.94
C VAL A 249 -0.23 6.42 24.13
N GLY A 250 -0.94 7.52 24.38
CA GLY A 250 -0.71 8.43 25.51
C GLY A 250 -2.03 8.96 26.07
N GLY A 251 -1.96 9.98 26.91
CA GLY A 251 -3.15 10.53 27.59
C GLY A 251 -3.52 9.80 28.89
N PRO A 252 -4.55 10.27 29.62
CA PRO A 252 -4.92 9.76 30.95
C PRO A 252 -5.36 8.29 30.95
N GLY A 253 -6.07 7.85 29.91
CA GLY A 253 -6.56 6.47 29.76
C GLY A 253 -5.55 5.50 29.13
N ALA A 254 -4.33 5.95 28.85
CA ALA A 254 -3.31 5.10 28.21
C ALA A 254 -2.97 3.87 29.05
N ALA A 255 -2.84 4.03 30.36
CA ALA A 255 -2.47 2.94 31.26
C ALA A 255 -3.52 1.81 31.22
N ASP A 256 -4.80 2.16 31.17
CA ASP A 256 -5.89 1.18 31.12
C ASP A 256 -5.84 0.37 29.81
N LEU A 257 -5.68 1.04 28.67
CA LEU A 257 -5.56 0.36 27.37
C LEU A 257 -4.30 -0.51 27.30
N LEU A 258 -3.15 0.02 27.74
CA LEU A 258 -1.87 -0.71 27.76
C LEU A 258 -1.90 -1.92 28.70
N SER A 259 -2.67 -1.85 29.79
CA SER A 259 -2.84 -2.95 30.73
C SER A 259 -3.47 -4.20 30.09
N ILE A 260 -4.31 -4.04 29.06
CA ILE A 260 -4.93 -5.15 28.33
C ILE A 260 -3.84 -5.96 27.62
N ALA A 261 -3.00 -5.31 26.82
CA ALA A 261 -1.91 -5.99 26.15
C ALA A 261 -0.89 -6.55 27.15
N HIS A 262 -0.62 -5.86 28.27
CA HIS A 262 0.26 -6.34 29.32
C HIS A 262 -0.27 -7.58 30.04
N SER A 263 -1.59 -7.67 30.23
CA SER A 263 -2.23 -8.83 30.87
C SER A 263 -2.10 -10.11 30.05
N ILE A 264 -1.94 -9.98 28.72
CA ILE A 264 -1.76 -11.09 27.79
C ILE A 264 -0.27 -11.35 27.55
N HIS A 265 0.50 -10.29 27.27
CA HIS A 265 1.94 -10.31 27.00
C HIS A 265 2.67 -9.47 28.08
N PRO A 266 3.07 -10.09 29.21
CA PRO A 266 3.74 -9.36 30.28
C PRO A 266 5.12 -8.87 29.81
N GLY A 267 5.42 -7.58 30.06
CA GLY A 267 6.71 -6.98 29.71
C GLY A 267 6.87 -5.57 30.28
N ASP A 268 8.07 -5.23 30.75
CA ASP A 268 8.37 -3.99 31.48
C ASP A 268 8.18 -2.70 30.65
N SER A 269 8.26 -2.80 29.33
CA SER A 269 8.14 -1.66 28.41
C SER A 269 6.70 -1.20 28.14
N LEU A 270 5.69 -2.01 28.48
CA LEU A 270 4.28 -1.71 28.16
C LEU A 270 3.63 -0.65 29.06
N HIS A 271 4.19 -0.35 30.23
CA HIS A 271 3.55 0.54 31.21
C HIS A 271 3.73 2.03 30.92
N ARG A 272 4.62 2.40 30.00
CA ARG A 272 4.92 3.80 29.69
C ARG A 272 4.16 4.22 28.43
N GLY A 273 3.18 5.11 28.61
CA GLY A 273 2.56 5.81 27.49
C GLY A 273 3.60 6.54 26.64
N GLY A 274 3.36 6.63 25.34
CA GLY A 274 4.29 7.17 24.37
C GLY A 274 4.30 6.39 23.07
N SER A 275 5.47 6.36 22.43
CA SER A 275 5.70 5.57 21.21
C SER A 275 5.74 4.08 21.52
N ILE A 276 4.86 3.31 20.86
CA ILE A 276 4.75 1.85 21.03
C ILE A 276 5.25 1.06 19.81
N ILE A 277 5.94 1.70 18.87
CA ILE A 277 6.48 1.05 17.67
C ILE A 277 7.47 -0.08 17.95
N HIS A 278 8.07 -0.09 19.14
CA HIS A 278 9.01 -1.13 19.58
C HIS A 278 8.30 -2.41 20.04
N LEU A 279 6.99 -2.34 20.32
CA LEU A 279 6.18 -3.50 20.67
C LEU A 279 6.01 -4.42 19.47
N SER A 280 5.84 -5.72 19.74
CA SER A 280 5.55 -6.71 18.72
C SER A 280 4.22 -6.42 18.00
N GLY A 281 4.06 -6.94 16.79
CA GLY A 281 2.80 -6.90 16.06
C GLY A 281 1.64 -7.48 16.88
N TYR A 282 1.86 -8.55 17.66
CA TYR A 282 0.85 -9.08 18.59
C TYR A 282 0.29 -8.01 19.54
N GLN A 283 1.18 -7.32 20.26
CA GLN A 283 0.80 -6.32 21.25
C GLN A 283 0.10 -5.14 20.59
N ARG A 284 0.62 -4.63 19.47
CA ARG A 284 -0.01 -3.50 18.76
C ARG A 284 -1.38 -3.86 18.21
N LYS A 285 -1.57 -5.09 17.69
CA LYS A 285 -2.87 -5.56 17.20
C LYS A 285 -3.89 -5.75 18.32
N ILE A 286 -3.48 -6.31 19.46
CA ILE A 286 -4.33 -6.37 20.66
C ILE A 286 -4.78 -4.96 21.05
N LEU A 287 -3.86 -3.99 21.12
CA LEU A 287 -4.21 -2.60 21.45
C LEU A 287 -5.17 -2.00 20.42
N LEU A 288 -4.93 -2.20 19.12
CA LEU A 288 -5.78 -1.67 18.05
C LEU A 288 -7.22 -2.22 18.12
N HIS A 289 -7.37 -3.54 18.25
CA HIS A 289 -8.67 -4.21 18.29
C HIS A 289 -9.46 -3.91 19.58
N ASN A 290 -8.79 -3.55 20.67
CA ASN A 290 -9.46 -3.17 21.90
C ASN A 290 -9.71 -1.65 22.00
N LEU A 291 -9.02 -0.84 21.19
CA LEU A 291 -9.20 0.62 21.14
C LEU A 291 -10.35 1.03 20.23
N ILE A 292 -10.38 0.50 19.00
CA ILE A 292 -11.28 0.96 17.95
C ILE A 292 -12.61 0.22 18.08
N VAL A 293 -13.68 0.98 18.32
CA VAL A 293 -15.07 0.52 18.13
C VAL A 293 -15.43 0.74 16.65
N PRO A 294 -15.56 -0.33 15.85
CA PRO A 294 -15.81 -0.19 14.42
C PRO A 294 -17.16 0.49 14.13
N GLN A 295 -17.17 1.37 13.14
CA GLN A 295 -18.33 2.06 12.60
C GLN A 295 -18.39 1.77 11.10
N GLU A 296 -19.42 1.03 10.68
CA GLU A 296 -19.60 0.60 9.30
C GLU A 296 -19.54 1.79 8.33
N ASN A 297 -18.68 1.70 7.32
CA ASN A 297 -18.45 2.71 6.29
C ASN A 297 -17.94 4.08 6.80
N GLU A 298 -17.48 4.18 8.05
CA GLU A 298 -16.86 5.40 8.59
C GLU A 298 -15.45 5.15 9.11
N VAL A 299 -15.30 4.30 10.13
CA VAL A 299 -14.01 3.96 10.75
C VAL A 299 -14.00 2.48 11.08
N GLU A 300 -13.13 1.74 10.41
CA GLU A 300 -13.07 0.29 10.51
C GLU A 300 -11.65 -0.17 10.81
N ILE A 301 -11.51 -1.40 11.26
CA ILE A 301 -10.21 -2.09 11.28
C ILE A 301 -10.11 -2.89 9.99
N VAL A 302 -8.93 -2.94 9.38
CA VAL A 302 -8.72 -3.73 8.16
C VAL A 302 -9.12 -5.19 8.37
N ASP A 303 -9.92 -5.73 7.45
CA ASP A 303 -10.29 -7.14 7.44
C ASP A 303 -9.03 -8.02 7.33
N SER A 304 -8.93 -8.97 8.25
CA SER A 304 -7.68 -9.66 8.56
C SER A 304 -7.91 -11.08 9.08
N VAL A 305 -7.05 -11.99 8.65
CA VAL A 305 -6.98 -13.38 9.13
C VAL A 305 -5.58 -13.65 9.67
N VAL A 306 -5.49 -14.31 10.81
CA VAL A 306 -4.22 -14.74 11.41
C VAL A 306 -3.96 -16.19 11.05
N ILE A 307 -2.82 -16.46 10.41
CA ILE A 307 -2.36 -17.81 10.07
C ILE A 307 -1.36 -18.24 11.14
N ARG A 308 -1.81 -19.14 12.02
CA ARG A 308 -1.09 -19.59 13.23
C ARG A 308 0.03 -20.57 12.93
N SER A 309 0.90 -20.78 13.91
CA SER A 309 2.05 -21.69 13.82
C SER A 309 1.67 -23.16 13.67
N ASP A 310 0.46 -23.54 14.07
CA ASP A 310 -0.14 -24.87 13.86
C ASP A 310 -0.94 -24.99 12.55
N GLY A 311 -0.96 -23.93 11.75
CA GLY A 311 -1.70 -23.83 10.50
C GLY A 311 -3.21 -23.64 10.65
N GLN A 312 -3.73 -23.37 11.85
CA GLN A 312 -5.09 -22.87 12.00
C GLN A 312 -5.20 -21.42 11.50
N CYS A 313 -6.37 -21.06 11.01
CA CYS A 313 -6.71 -19.68 10.62
C CYS A 313 -7.83 -19.16 11.49
N VAL A 314 -7.65 -17.96 12.03
CA VAL A 314 -8.61 -17.31 12.93
C VAL A 314 -8.77 -15.87 12.49
N HIS A 315 -10.00 -15.34 12.48
CA HIS A 315 -10.22 -13.92 12.21
C HIS A 315 -9.52 -13.06 13.26
N ALA A 316 -8.90 -11.96 12.83
CA ALA A 316 -8.10 -11.11 13.72
C ALA A 316 -8.90 -10.54 14.88
N GLU A 317 -10.16 -10.18 14.66
CA GLU A 317 -11.06 -9.66 15.72
C GLU A 317 -11.22 -10.65 16.87
N GLU A 318 -11.41 -11.94 16.56
CA GLU A 318 -11.48 -13.00 17.56
C GLU A 318 -10.09 -13.28 18.16
N TYR A 319 -9.07 -13.41 17.31
CA TYR A 319 -7.72 -13.80 17.73
C TYR A 319 -7.05 -12.81 18.69
N PHE A 320 -7.28 -11.51 18.51
CA PHE A 320 -6.73 -10.45 19.35
C PHE A 320 -7.67 -10.02 20.49
N SER A 321 -8.84 -10.68 20.62
CA SER A 321 -9.78 -10.42 21.70
C SER A 321 -9.27 -11.01 23.02
N PRO A 322 -9.27 -10.25 24.13
CA PRO A 322 -8.96 -10.79 25.46
C PRO A 322 -9.91 -11.93 25.89
N SER A 323 -11.08 -12.03 25.23
CA SER A 323 -12.12 -13.02 25.54
C SER A 323 -12.01 -14.31 24.73
N ILE A 324 -11.02 -14.44 23.83
CA ILE A 324 -10.81 -15.68 23.08
C ILE A 324 -10.64 -16.87 24.04
N PRO A 325 -11.24 -18.04 23.74
CA PRO A 325 -11.05 -19.22 24.57
C PRO A 325 -9.57 -19.54 24.76
N LYS A 326 -9.17 -19.71 26.01
CA LYS A 326 -7.78 -20.03 26.36
C LYS A 326 -7.43 -21.42 25.86
N GLU A 327 -6.28 -21.53 25.20
CA GLU A 327 -5.70 -22.78 24.74
C GLU A 327 -4.66 -23.25 25.76
N HIS A 328 -4.89 -24.43 26.35
CA HIS A 328 -4.05 -24.97 27.43
C HIS A 328 -3.83 -23.99 28.61
N GLY A 329 -4.81 -23.12 28.88
CA GLY A 329 -4.73 -22.12 29.95
C GLY A 329 -4.06 -20.79 29.56
N TYR A 330 -3.57 -20.66 28.33
CA TYR A 330 -2.93 -19.46 27.80
C TYR A 330 -3.78 -18.80 26.72
N HIS A 331 -3.57 -17.51 26.50
CA HIS A 331 -4.09 -16.84 25.31
C HIS A 331 -3.37 -17.40 24.06
N PRO A 332 -4.07 -17.71 22.95
CA PRO A 332 -3.46 -18.27 21.74
C PRO A 332 -2.20 -17.52 21.26
N SER A 333 -2.24 -16.19 21.27
CA SER A 333 -1.08 -15.37 20.89
C SER A 333 0.16 -15.55 21.75
N VAL A 334 0.03 -16.01 23.00
CA VAL A 334 1.17 -16.28 23.89
C VAL A 334 1.88 -17.56 23.44
N LEU A 335 1.12 -18.57 23.01
CA LEU A 335 1.66 -19.82 22.48
C LEU A 335 2.29 -19.65 21.10
N ASP A 336 1.88 -18.61 20.35
CA ASP A 336 2.39 -18.30 19.01
C ASP A 336 3.51 -17.23 19.04
N SER A 337 3.78 -16.61 20.19
CA SER A 337 4.77 -15.55 20.36
C SER A 337 6.16 -16.12 20.66
N VAL A 338 7.10 -15.87 19.75
CA VAL A 338 8.52 -16.19 19.96
C VAL A 338 9.07 -15.51 21.21
N GLY A 339 8.68 -14.25 21.48
CA GLY A 339 9.11 -13.52 22.66
C GLY A 339 8.70 -14.22 23.96
N CYS A 340 7.42 -14.57 24.09
CA CYS A 340 6.89 -15.23 25.29
C CYS A 340 7.52 -16.61 25.52
N ILE A 341 7.80 -17.35 24.43
CA ILE A 341 8.46 -18.65 24.47
C ILE A 341 9.89 -18.52 25.01
N LEU A 342 10.67 -17.56 24.48
CA LEU A 342 12.06 -17.35 24.90
C LEU A 342 12.17 -16.81 26.33
N GLU A 343 11.19 -16.03 26.77
CA GLU A 343 11.08 -15.54 28.15
C GLU A 343 10.65 -16.63 29.15
N GLY A 344 10.27 -17.82 28.67
CA GLY A 344 9.84 -18.93 29.52
C GLY A 344 8.44 -18.75 30.11
N THR A 345 7.59 -17.91 29.50
CA THR A 345 6.20 -17.67 29.93
C THR A 345 5.37 -18.95 29.88
N VAL A 346 5.75 -19.91 29.02
CA VAL A 346 5.09 -21.20 28.83
C VAL A 346 6.04 -22.33 29.29
N PRO A 347 6.05 -22.70 30.59
CA PRO A 347 7.00 -23.68 31.12
C PRO A 347 6.81 -25.10 30.55
N ASN A 348 5.58 -25.47 30.19
CA ASN A 348 5.24 -26.80 29.66
C ASN A 348 5.13 -26.81 28.12
N LEU A 349 5.94 -26.00 27.43
CA LEU A 349 5.84 -25.76 25.99
C LEU A 349 5.85 -27.06 25.16
N ASN A 350 6.76 -27.99 25.44
CA ASN A 350 6.92 -29.22 24.64
C ASN A 350 5.66 -30.10 24.66
N ASP A 351 5.01 -30.24 25.81
CA ASP A 351 3.79 -31.03 25.96
C ASP A 351 2.63 -30.38 25.20
N ILE A 352 2.54 -29.05 25.27
CA ILE A 352 1.53 -28.25 24.56
C ILE A 352 1.76 -28.36 23.05
N GLU A 353 2.96 -28.12 22.55
CA GLU A 353 3.26 -28.21 21.11
C GLU A 353 3.02 -29.61 20.55
N THR A 354 3.30 -30.66 21.32
CA THR A 354 2.98 -32.04 20.93
C THR A 354 1.48 -32.25 20.72
N GLN A 355 0.65 -31.62 21.57
CA GLN A 355 -0.82 -31.66 21.45
C GLN A 355 -1.31 -30.80 20.28
N ARG A 356 -0.81 -29.56 20.16
CA ARG A 356 -1.16 -28.60 19.08
C ARG A 356 -0.79 -29.09 17.67
N THR A 357 0.31 -29.80 17.58
CA THR A 357 0.78 -30.41 16.34
C THR A 357 -0.14 -31.56 15.91
N GLU A 358 -0.90 -32.17 16.82
CA GLU A 358 -1.77 -33.33 16.55
C GLU A 358 -1.02 -34.47 15.83
N ARG A 359 0.28 -34.63 16.11
CA ARG A 359 1.20 -35.57 15.43
C ARG A 359 1.39 -35.33 13.92
N ARG A 360 1.08 -34.13 13.42
CA ARG A 360 1.41 -33.71 12.05
C ARG A 360 2.92 -33.53 11.87
N SER A 361 3.43 -33.84 10.68
CA SER A 361 4.81 -33.49 10.33
C SER A 361 4.94 -31.99 10.00
N ASP A 362 6.17 -31.48 10.03
CA ASP A 362 6.51 -30.11 9.62
C ASP A 362 5.99 -29.80 8.19
N GLU A 363 6.08 -30.77 7.28
CA GLU A 363 5.53 -30.66 5.91
C GLU A 363 4.00 -30.56 5.87
N GLN A 364 3.30 -31.32 6.72
CA GLN A 364 1.84 -31.28 6.80
C GLN A 364 1.34 -29.95 7.38
N ILE A 365 2.07 -29.35 8.33
CA ILE A 365 1.75 -28.02 8.86
C ILE A 365 1.92 -26.96 7.77
N GLU A 366 3.05 -26.95 7.06
CA GLU A 366 3.30 -26.00 5.97
C GLU A 366 2.26 -26.14 4.84
N LEU A 367 1.89 -27.36 4.47
CA LEU A 367 0.84 -27.59 3.48
C LEU A 367 -0.52 -27.02 3.93
N LYS A 368 -0.86 -27.14 5.21
CA LYS A 368 -2.09 -26.57 5.78
C LYS A 368 -2.07 -25.03 5.75
N ARG A 369 -0.92 -24.43 6.06
CA ARG A 369 -0.73 -22.97 5.98
C ARG A 369 -0.84 -22.47 4.54
N ALA A 370 -0.21 -23.16 3.59
CA ALA A 370 -0.28 -22.84 2.17
C ALA A 370 -1.72 -22.90 1.64
N ARG A 371 -2.48 -23.95 1.96
CA ARG A 371 -3.89 -24.07 1.58
C ARG A 371 -4.76 -22.94 2.15
N SER A 372 -4.50 -22.56 3.40
CA SER A 372 -5.28 -21.49 4.03
C SER A 372 -4.99 -20.13 3.38
N LEU A 373 -3.74 -19.90 2.98
CA LEU A 373 -3.33 -18.74 2.22
C LEU A 373 -3.99 -18.70 0.83
N GLU A 374 -4.02 -19.83 0.13
CA GLU A 374 -4.69 -19.98 -1.17
C GLU A 374 -6.19 -19.66 -1.04
N GLN A 375 -6.88 -20.26 -0.07
CA GLN A 375 -8.30 -19.98 0.19
C GLN A 375 -8.56 -18.49 0.50
N LEU A 376 -7.70 -17.86 1.30
CA LEU A 376 -7.83 -16.44 1.60
C LEU A 376 -7.67 -15.58 0.34
N TYR A 377 -6.76 -15.95 -0.55
CA TYR A 377 -6.55 -15.24 -1.80
C TYR A 377 -7.74 -15.39 -2.75
N GLU A 378 -8.25 -16.61 -2.94
CA GLU A 378 -9.47 -16.85 -3.72
C GLU A 378 -10.63 -16.00 -3.18
N GLU A 379 -10.80 -15.92 -1.86
CA GLU A 379 -11.88 -15.13 -1.27
C GLU A 379 -11.67 -13.61 -1.46
N VAL A 380 -10.46 -13.10 -1.18
CA VAL A 380 -10.19 -11.65 -1.13
C VAL A 380 -9.95 -11.08 -2.53
N VAL A 381 -9.12 -11.74 -3.33
CA VAL A 381 -8.66 -11.24 -4.62
C VAL A 381 -9.60 -11.68 -5.73
N GLU A 382 -9.95 -12.96 -5.81
CA GLU A 382 -10.77 -13.46 -6.92
C GLU A 382 -12.26 -13.16 -6.71
N ALA A 383 -12.82 -13.50 -5.54
CA ALA A 383 -14.25 -13.35 -5.28
C ALA A 383 -14.66 -11.91 -4.92
N LYS A 384 -13.85 -11.20 -4.13
CA LYS A 384 -14.11 -9.80 -3.71
C LYS A 384 -13.39 -8.76 -4.58
N CYS A 385 -12.65 -9.17 -5.61
CA CYS A 385 -11.94 -8.30 -6.56
C CYS A 385 -11.07 -7.23 -5.87
N ARG A 386 -10.40 -7.57 -4.76
CA ARG A 386 -9.49 -6.67 -4.06
C ARG A 386 -8.10 -6.66 -4.71
N GLU A 387 -7.32 -5.62 -4.45
CA GLU A 387 -6.01 -5.41 -5.09
C GLU A 387 -4.98 -6.51 -4.77
N GLY A 388 -5.13 -7.17 -3.62
CA GLY A 388 -4.18 -8.17 -3.15
C GLY A 388 -4.27 -8.38 -1.64
N ILE A 389 -3.19 -8.94 -1.07
CA ILE A 389 -3.07 -9.21 0.37
C ILE A 389 -1.74 -8.65 0.88
N VAL A 390 -1.76 -8.11 2.11
CA VAL A 390 -0.57 -7.70 2.85
C VAL A 390 -0.32 -8.67 3.99
N PHE A 391 0.88 -9.24 4.07
CA PHE A 391 1.31 -10.11 5.16
C PHE A 391 2.20 -9.35 6.11
N LYS A 392 1.97 -9.51 7.42
CA LYS A 392 2.78 -8.89 8.46
C LYS A 392 3.21 -9.94 9.47
N ASP A 393 4.51 -10.02 9.72
CA ASP A 393 5.08 -10.80 10.82
C ASP A 393 4.61 -10.22 12.17
N LEU A 394 3.90 -11.02 12.98
CA LEU A 394 3.37 -10.56 14.26
C LEU A 394 4.44 -10.47 15.35
N ALA A 395 5.58 -11.13 15.20
CA ALA A 395 6.69 -10.95 16.13
C ALA A 395 7.38 -9.59 15.92
N ALA A 396 7.27 -9.00 14.72
CA ALA A 396 8.05 -7.84 14.33
C ALA A 396 7.59 -6.51 14.95
N PRO A 397 8.53 -5.62 15.33
CA PRO A 397 8.23 -4.24 15.66
C PRO A 397 7.83 -3.45 14.41
N TYR A 398 7.33 -2.23 14.61
CA TYR A 398 7.09 -1.29 13.53
C TYR A 398 8.36 -0.49 13.23
N VAL A 399 8.81 -0.53 11.98
CA VAL A 399 10.01 0.17 11.52
C VAL A 399 9.65 1.36 10.63
N LEU A 400 10.10 2.55 11.02
CA LEU A 400 9.82 3.79 10.31
C LEU A 400 10.64 3.92 9.01
N GLY A 401 9.99 4.44 7.98
CA GLY A 401 10.63 4.89 6.73
C GLY A 401 11.13 3.77 5.82
N GLU A 402 11.88 4.17 4.78
CA GLU A 402 12.27 3.24 3.71
C GLU A 402 13.21 2.12 4.15
N VAL A 403 13.95 2.34 5.25
CA VAL A 403 14.81 1.32 5.87
C VAL A 403 14.01 0.09 6.31
N SER A 404 12.70 0.23 6.55
CA SER A 404 11.81 -0.88 6.93
C SER A 404 11.83 -2.03 5.92
N ARG A 405 12.04 -1.73 4.62
CA ARG A 405 12.10 -2.76 3.57
C ARG A 405 13.30 -3.69 3.72
N GLY A 406 14.41 -3.21 4.29
CA GLY A 406 15.59 -4.04 4.56
C GLY A 406 15.34 -5.11 5.62
N TYR A 407 14.35 -4.89 6.49
CA TYR A 407 13.99 -5.84 7.54
C TYR A 407 12.97 -6.90 7.10
N SER A 408 12.31 -6.74 5.93
CA SER A 408 11.33 -7.72 5.43
C SER A 408 10.38 -8.21 6.53
N TYR A 409 9.65 -7.29 7.14
CA TYR A 409 8.63 -7.62 8.15
C TYR A 409 7.22 -7.62 7.56
N TRP A 410 7.01 -6.82 6.50
CA TRP A 410 5.75 -6.74 5.77
C TRP A 410 5.97 -7.13 4.30
N TRP A 411 5.04 -7.88 3.75
CA TRP A 411 5.02 -8.27 2.33
C TRP A 411 3.67 -7.98 1.71
N LYS A 412 3.65 -7.84 0.39
CA LYS A 412 2.43 -7.67 -0.39
C LYS A 412 2.43 -8.65 -1.56
N LEU A 413 1.34 -9.37 -1.68
CA LEU A 413 1.03 -10.27 -2.78
C LEU A 413 -0.06 -9.63 -3.64
N LYS A 414 0.11 -9.75 -4.95
CA LYS A 414 -0.82 -9.26 -5.95
C LYS A 414 -0.76 -10.18 -7.16
N ASP A 415 -1.86 -10.24 -7.89
CA ASP A 415 -2.00 -11.12 -9.06
C ASP A 415 -1.02 -10.76 -10.20
N ASP A 416 -0.68 -9.46 -10.34
CA ASP A 416 0.25 -8.94 -11.35
C ASP A 416 1.72 -9.39 -11.16
N TYR A 417 2.05 -10.06 -10.06
CA TYR A 417 3.42 -10.52 -9.77
C TYR A 417 3.70 -11.96 -10.19
N GLU A 418 2.67 -12.73 -10.52
CA GLU A 418 2.87 -14.08 -11.02
C GLU A 418 3.26 -14.05 -12.50
N LYS A 419 4.41 -14.66 -12.86
CA LYS A 419 4.85 -14.80 -14.26
C LYS A 419 3.88 -15.60 -15.14
N LYS A 420 2.82 -16.16 -14.55
CA LYS A 420 1.72 -16.91 -15.16
C LYS A 420 0.35 -16.42 -14.66
N GLY A 421 0.26 -15.19 -14.15
CA GLY A 421 -0.96 -14.66 -13.54
C GLY A 421 -2.14 -14.61 -14.51
N HIS A 422 -3.35 -14.65 -13.97
CA HIS A 422 -4.62 -14.52 -14.69
C HIS A 422 -4.87 -13.09 -15.22
N ALA A 423 -4.02 -12.13 -14.86
CA ALA A 423 -3.97 -10.81 -15.49
C ALA A 423 -3.83 -10.98 -17.02
N SER A 424 -4.84 -10.51 -17.76
CA SER A 424 -4.86 -10.64 -19.20
C SER A 424 -3.77 -9.77 -19.80
N ASP A 425 -2.65 -10.38 -20.19
CA ASP A 425 -1.67 -9.76 -21.05
C ASP A 425 -2.37 -9.23 -22.31
N ILE A 426 -2.30 -7.92 -22.54
CA ILE A 426 -2.92 -7.28 -23.72
C ILE A 426 -1.81 -6.97 -24.72
N ASP A 427 -1.89 -7.57 -25.89
CA ASP A 427 -1.05 -7.20 -27.02
C ASP A 427 -1.58 -5.90 -27.64
N THR A 428 -0.74 -4.86 -27.60
CA THR A 428 -1.07 -3.53 -28.09
C THR A 428 -0.06 -3.07 -29.13
N VAL A 429 -0.50 -2.31 -30.14
CA VAL A 429 0.40 -1.70 -31.12
C VAL A 429 0.79 -0.30 -30.66
N VAL A 430 2.04 0.09 -30.87
CA VAL A 430 2.48 1.47 -30.65
C VAL A 430 1.96 2.37 -31.79
N LEU A 431 1.26 3.44 -31.45
CA LEU A 431 0.68 4.39 -32.41
C LEU A 431 1.37 5.76 -32.37
N GLY A 432 2.10 6.03 -31.30
CA GLY A 432 2.82 7.29 -31.11
C GLY A 432 3.79 7.25 -29.94
N ALA A 433 4.61 8.30 -29.81
CA ALA A 433 5.63 8.42 -28.78
C ALA A 433 5.75 9.83 -28.23
N TYR A 434 6.30 9.91 -27.01
CA TYR A 434 6.56 11.14 -26.28
C TYR A 434 8.05 11.23 -25.92
N TYR A 435 8.58 12.44 -26.02
CA TYR A 435 9.92 12.74 -25.54
C TYR A 435 9.99 12.64 -24.02
N ALA A 436 11.09 12.12 -23.52
CA ALA A 436 11.37 12.08 -22.10
C ALA A 436 11.51 13.50 -21.54
N THR A 437 10.83 13.76 -20.43
CA THR A 437 10.98 15.00 -19.66
C THR A 437 12.21 14.91 -18.75
N GLY A 438 13.13 15.87 -18.85
CA GLY A 438 14.28 16.02 -17.92
C GLY A 438 15.65 16.13 -18.61
N MET A 439 16.60 16.80 -17.95
CA MET A 439 17.91 17.17 -18.53
C MET A 439 18.77 15.98 -19.00
N ALA A 440 18.66 14.82 -18.35
CA ALA A 440 19.49 13.66 -18.67
C ALA A 440 18.97 12.80 -19.83
N ARG A 441 17.69 12.93 -20.20
CA ARG A 441 17.02 12.10 -21.22
C ARG A 441 16.32 12.91 -22.31
N SER A 442 16.46 14.24 -22.27
CA SER A 442 15.91 15.17 -23.23
C SER A 442 16.27 14.75 -24.66
N GLY A 443 15.26 14.61 -25.52
CA GLY A 443 15.42 14.21 -26.93
C GLY A 443 15.29 12.70 -27.22
N LEU A 444 15.16 11.85 -26.19
CA LEU A 444 14.85 10.42 -26.36
C LEU A 444 13.34 10.18 -26.25
N LEU A 445 12.83 9.26 -27.07
CA LEU A 445 11.47 8.72 -26.88
C LEU A 445 11.47 7.74 -25.71
N ASN A 446 10.54 7.93 -24.77
CA ASN A 446 10.48 7.12 -23.55
C ASN A 446 9.06 6.75 -23.11
N GLN A 447 8.03 7.41 -23.62
CA GLN A 447 6.66 6.97 -23.41
C GLN A 447 6.02 6.73 -24.78
N PHE A 448 5.07 5.81 -24.83
CA PHE A 448 4.41 5.39 -26.05
C PHE A 448 2.90 5.44 -25.87
N LEU A 449 2.20 5.93 -26.89
CA LEU A 449 0.76 5.77 -27.02
C LEU A 449 0.51 4.41 -27.67
N VAL A 450 -0.27 3.56 -27.03
CA VAL A 450 -0.63 2.25 -27.56
C VAL A 450 -2.12 2.15 -27.87
N GLY A 451 -2.49 1.21 -28.72
CA GLY A 451 -3.89 0.93 -29.06
C GLY A 451 -4.13 -0.51 -29.54
N CYS A 452 -5.41 -0.85 -29.67
CA CYS A 452 -5.89 -2.14 -30.14
C CYS A 452 -6.63 -1.98 -31.47
N VAL A 453 -6.77 -3.04 -32.25
CA VAL A 453 -7.52 -3.02 -33.52
C VAL A 453 -9.00 -2.71 -33.26
N ASP A 454 -9.58 -1.84 -34.08
CA ASP A 454 -11.03 -1.61 -34.15
C ASP A 454 -11.67 -2.69 -35.04
N CYS A 455 -12.25 -3.72 -34.43
CA CYS A 455 -12.82 -4.87 -35.14
C CYS A 455 -14.14 -4.55 -35.87
N GLU A 456 -14.71 -3.35 -35.67
CA GLU A 456 -16.01 -2.98 -36.23
C GLU A 456 -15.90 -2.07 -37.46
N SER A 457 -14.70 -1.66 -37.87
CA SER A 457 -14.49 -0.88 -39.09
C SER A 457 -14.47 -1.80 -40.32
N SER A 458 -15.46 -1.66 -41.22
CA SER A 458 -15.69 -2.60 -42.33
C SER A 458 -14.78 -2.42 -43.56
N ASP A 459 -14.15 -1.26 -43.75
CA ASP A 459 -13.45 -0.95 -45.01
C ASP A 459 -11.93 -0.73 -44.88
N GLU A 460 -11.42 -0.34 -43.70
CA GLU A 460 -9.98 -0.14 -43.43
C GLU A 460 -9.64 -0.49 -41.97
N VAL A 461 -8.48 -1.12 -41.73
CA VAL A 461 -8.02 -1.47 -40.36
C VAL A 461 -7.67 -0.18 -39.60
N LYS A 462 -8.46 0.13 -38.57
CA LYS A 462 -8.21 1.26 -37.67
C LYS A 462 -7.87 0.78 -36.27
N PHE A 463 -7.30 1.68 -35.47
CA PHE A 463 -6.84 1.39 -34.13
C PHE A 463 -7.50 2.31 -33.11
N MET A 464 -8.01 1.72 -32.04
CA MET A 464 -8.51 2.42 -30.87
C MET A 464 -7.36 2.68 -29.90
N THR A 465 -7.08 3.95 -29.59
CA THR A 465 -6.05 4.29 -28.60
C THR A 465 -6.48 3.84 -27.21
N LEU A 466 -5.57 3.20 -26.46
CA LEU A 466 -5.84 2.66 -25.13
C LEU A 466 -5.25 3.53 -24.03
N CYS A 467 -3.92 3.56 -23.90
CA CYS A 467 -3.24 4.26 -22.82
C CYS A 467 -1.82 4.70 -23.21
N ARG A 468 -1.16 5.40 -22.28
CA ARG A 468 0.26 5.72 -22.37
C ARG A 468 1.05 4.75 -21.51
N ILE A 469 2.12 4.21 -22.07
CA ILE A 469 3.04 3.33 -21.35
C ILE A 469 4.44 3.91 -21.31
N SER A 470 5.14 3.67 -20.21
CA SER A 470 6.53 4.09 -20.03
C SER A 470 7.47 2.98 -20.46
N GLY A 471 8.42 3.30 -21.33
CA GLY A 471 9.54 2.42 -21.69
C GLY A 471 10.50 2.13 -20.53
N GLY A 472 10.30 2.73 -19.35
CA GLY A 472 11.08 2.45 -18.14
C GLY A 472 10.88 1.04 -17.57
N GLY A 473 9.83 0.32 -17.99
CA GLY A 473 9.58 -1.07 -17.59
C GLY A 473 10.44 -2.10 -18.33
N THR A 474 11.16 -1.71 -19.40
CA THR A 474 11.98 -2.62 -20.20
C THR A 474 13.47 -2.27 -20.11
N ALA A 475 14.35 -3.26 -20.32
CA ALA A 475 15.78 -3.02 -20.35
C ALA A 475 16.15 -2.04 -21.48
N ARG A 476 16.98 -1.04 -21.18
CA ARG A 476 17.30 0.05 -22.12
C ARG A 476 17.77 -0.44 -23.50
N LYS A 477 18.57 -1.51 -23.51
CA LYS A 477 19.06 -2.15 -24.74
C LYS A 477 17.94 -2.65 -25.65
N ASN A 478 16.83 -3.14 -25.08
CA ASN A 478 15.69 -3.61 -25.86
C ASN A 478 14.92 -2.43 -26.45
N LEU A 479 14.73 -1.37 -25.66
CA LEU A 479 14.09 -0.15 -26.13
C LEU A 479 14.89 0.52 -27.26
N ASP A 480 16.22 0.60 -27.11
CA ASP A 480 17.09 1.17 -28.14
C ASP A 480 17.05 0.35 -29.44
N LYS A 481 16.94 -0.98 -29.35
CA LYS A 481 16.77 -1.86 -30.53
C LYS A 481 15.43 -1.61 -31.24
N LEU A 482 14.33 -1.46 -30.50
CA LEU A 482 13.01 -1.17 -31.06
C LEU A 482 13.00 0.21 -31.72
N LEU A 483 13.58 1.23 -31.08
CA LEU A 483 13.68 2.56 -31.69
C LEU A 483 14.59 2.52 -32.94
N ALA A 484 15.68 1.78 -32.91
CA ALA A 484 16.54 1.61 -34.08
C ALA A 484 15.84 0.89 -35.24
N SER A 485 14.95 -0.08 -34.99
CA SER A 485 14.20 -0.76 -36.07
C SER A 485 13.21 0.16 -36.76
N THR A 486 12.69 1.17 -36.06
CA THR A 486 11.86 2.25 -36.66
C THR A 486 12.70 3.34 -37.35
N GLY A 487 14.03 3.26 -37.29
CA GLY A 487 14.94 4.25 -37.84
C GLY A 487 15.09 5.53 -37.00
N PHE A 488 14.51 5.58 -35.79
CA PHE A 488 14.64 6.73 -34.91
C PHE A 488 16.05 6.86 -34.35
N ARG A 489 16.64 8.05 -34.46
CA ARG A 489 17.91 8.41 -33.81
C ARG A 489 17.81 9.80 -33.18
N ALA A 490 18.11 9.86 -31.89
CA ALA A 490 18.15 11.12 -31.16
C ALA A 490 19.27 12.03 -31.67
N SER A 491 19.08 13.34 -31.49
CA SER A 491 20.07 14.34 -31.89
C SER A 491 21.40 14.15 -31.15
N THR A 492 22.48 14.29 -31.90
CA THR A 492 23.85 14.35 -31.37
C THR A 492 24.40 15.77 -31.54
N SER A 493 25.56 16.08 -30.96
CA SER A 493 26.20 17.40 -31.09
C SER A 493 26.51 17.82 -32.53
N THR A 494 26.47 16.87 -33.48
CA THR A 494 26.83 17.07 -34.88
C THR A 494 25.66 16.85 -35.85
N GLU A 495 24.59 16.16 -35.45
CA GLU A 495 23.45 15.83 -36.32
C GLU A 495 22.10 16.05 -35.60
N GLY A 496 21.13 16.57 -36.35
CA GLY A 496 19.74 16.76 -35.88
C GLY A 496 19.03 15.42 -35.62
N VAL A 497 17.83 15.49 -35.02
CA VAL A 497 17.00 14.29 -34.77
C VAL A 497 16.64 13.64 -36.11
N GLN A 498 16.90 12.34 -36.24
CA GLN A 498 16.43 11.55 -37.38
C GLN A 498 15.16 10.80 -36.95
N TYR A 499 14.05 11.17 -37.57
CA TYR A 499 12.75 10.62 -37.20
C TYR A 499 12.50 9.21 -37.76
N GLY A 500 13.21 8.78 -38.81
CA GLY A 500 12.95 7.47 -39.42
C GLY A 500 11.51 7.35 -39.91
N LYS A 501 10.80 6.31 -39.45
CA LYS A 501 9.37 6.10 -39.74
C LYS A 501 8.41 6.94 -38.88
N TRP A 502 8.93 7.72 -37.94
CA TRP A 502 8.13 8.60 -37.10
C TRP A 502 7.84 9.92 -37.81
N PHE A 503 6.66 10.48 -37.56
CA PHE A 503 6.25 11.74 -38.16
C PHE A 503 5.45 12.61 -37.20
N LYS A 504 5.42 13.91 -37.46
CA LYS A 504 4.59 14.88 -36.73
C LYS A 504 3.29 15.08 -37.48
N SER A 505 2.18 15.13 -36.74
CA SER A 505 0.88 15.49 -37.30
C SER A 505 0.15 16.41 -36.34
N GLU A 506 -0.52 17.43 -36.89
CA GLU A 506 -1.35 18.32 -36.09
C GLU A 506 -2.66 17.66 -35.66
N GLU A 507 -3.24 16.88 -36.57
CA GLU A 507 -4.47 16.11 -36.36
C GLU A 507 -4.14 14.61 -36.18
N PRO A 508 -5.00 13.84 -35.50
CA PRO A 508 -4.84 12.38 -35.43
C PRO A 508 -4.81 11.75 -36.82
N PRO A 509 -3.86 10.84 -37.12
CA PRO A 509 -3.82 10.12 -38.39
C PRO A 509 -5.08 9.28 -38.65
N ASP A 510 -5.32 8.96 -39.92
CA ASP A 510 -6.47 8.19 -40.42
C ASP A 510 -6.58 6.76 -39.86
N PHE A 511 -5.44 6.14 -39.54
CA PHE A 511 -5.37 4.83 -38.88
C PHE A 511 -5.87 4.86 -37.44
N ILE A 512 -6.06 6.03 -36.83
CA ILE A 512 -6.68 6.15 -35.50
C ILE A 512 -8.19 6.21 -35.66
N SER A 513 -8.89 5.24 -35.06
CA SER A 513 -10.34 5.14 -35.14
C SER A 513 -11.01 6.36 -34.52
N LYS A 514 -12.06 6.88 -35.18
CA LYS A 514 -12.96 7.90 -34.63
C LYS A 514 -13.75 7.40 -33.41
N LYS A 515 -13.79 6.08 -33.16
CA LYS A 515 -14.36 5.50 -31.93
C LYS A 515 -13.44 5.62 -30.71
N SER A 516 -12.15 5.87 -30.91
CA SER A 516 -11.21 6.24 -29.83
C SER A 516 -11.67 7.50 -29.06
N PHE A 517 -12.67 8.20 -29.58
CA PHE A 517 -13.20 9.46 -29.09
C PHE A 517 -14.62 9.31 -28.49
N GLN A 518 -15.04 8.12 -28.06
CA GLN A 518 -16.37 7.90 -27.45
C GLN A 518 -16.43 8.20 -25.95
N ARG A 519 -17.60 8.68 -25.47
CA ARG A 519 -17.85 9.01 -24.05
C ARG A 519 -18.38 7.85 -23.20
N SER A 520 -18.89 6.79 -23.83
CA SER A 520 -19.49 5.63 -23.16
C SER A 520 -19.61 4.44 -24.11
N MET A 521 -19.77 3.23 -23.56
CA MET A 521 -19.96 1.98 -24.33
C MET A 521 -21.17 2.03 -25.29
N SER A 522 -22.11 2.95 -25.07
CA SER A 522 -23.29 3.13 -25.92
C SER A 522 -23.08 4.05 -27.14
N GLY A 523 -21.83 4.38 -27.50
CA GLY A 523 -21.51 5.03 -28.78
C GLY A 523 -21.96 6.49 -28.89
N ASP A 524 -21.14 7.41 -28.39
CA ASP A 524 -21.21 8.83 -28.78
C ASP A 524 -20.07 9.10 -29.77
N GLU A 525 -20.36 9.02 -31.07
CA GLU A 525 -19.38 9.31 -32.13
C GLU A 525 -19.13 10.82 -32.36
N ASN A 526 -19.87 11.71 -31.68
CA ASN A 526 -19.89 13.15 -31.95
C ASN A 526 -19.31 14.02 -30.82
N GLY A 527 -18.91 13.43 -29.69
CA GLY A 527 -18.83 14.18 -28.43
C GLY A 527 -17.46 14.40 -27.80
N TRP A 528 -16.37 13.75 -28.21
CA TRP A 528 -15.05 14.03 -27.62
C TRP A 528 -14.10 14.68 -28.63
N LYS A 529 -13.63 15.88 -28.31
CA LYS A 529 -12.49 16.51 -28.99
C LYS A 529 -11.22 16.07 -28.26
N TYR A 530 -10.25 15.57 -29.01
CA TYR A 530 -8.95 15.16 -28.50
C TYR A 530 -8.33 16.25 -27.62
N GLY A 531 -8.14 15.96 -26.33
CA GLY A 531 -7.44 16.90 -25.45
C GLY A 531 -5.98 17.02 -25.88
N LEU A 532 -5.49 18.23 -26.14
CA LEU A 532 -4.08 18.51 -26.50
C LEU A 532 -3.07 17.80 -25.58
N LYS A 533 -3.42 17.63 -24.29
CA LYS A 533 -2.62 16.91 -23.29
C LYS A 533 -2.36 15.44 -23.61
N ASN A 534 -3.20 14.81 -24.44
CA ASN A 534 -3.15 13.41 -24.82
C ASN A 534 -2.41 13.15 -26.15
N LYS A 535 -2.03 14.22 -26.87
CA LYS A 535 -1.31 14.18 -28.15
C LYS A 535 0.13 13.70 -28.02
N PRO A 536 0.55 12.64 -28.72
CA PRO A 536 1.97 12.27 -28.80
C PRO A 536 2.77 13.31 -29.58
N ASP A 537 4.06 13.40 -29.26
CA ASP A 537 4.98 14.27 -29.98
C ASP A 537 5.25 13.78 -31.40
N LEU A 538 5.17 12.46 -31.59
CA LEU A 538 5.35 11.76 -32.85
C LEU A 538 4.35 10.62 -33.00
N TYR A 539 3.89 10.39 -34.22
CA TYR A 539 3.12 9.22 -34.64
C TYR A 539 4.00 8.26 -35.44
N ILE A 540 3.56 7.01 -35.54
CA ILE A 540 4.14 5.99 -36.41
C ILE A 540 3.01 5.18 -37.04
N SER A 541 3.13 4.88 -38.33
CA SER A 541 2.15 4.04 -39.02
C SER A 541 2.18 2.63 -38.42
N PRO A 542 1.02 1.97 -38.19
CA PRO A 542 0.97 0.64 -37.58
C PRO A 542 1.83 -0.42 -38.30
N GLU A 543 1.97 -0.32 -39.62
CA GLU A 543 2.81 -1.19 -40.46
C GLU A 543 4.32 -1.06 -40.20
N ASP A 544 4.75 0.12 -39.75
CA ASP A 544 6.15 0.45 -39.43
C ASP A 544 6.42 0.37 -37.92
N SER A 545 5.39 0.04 -37.14
CA SER A 545 5.42 0.02 -35.68
C SER A 545 5.76 -1.37 -35.12
N PHE A 546 5.60 -1.52 -33.82
CA PHE A 546 5.86 -2.75 -33.08
C PHE A 546 4.78 -3.00 -32.03
N VAL A 547 4.63 -4.27 -31.66
CA VAL A 547 3.67 -4.73 -30.64
C VAL A 547 4.35 -4.76 -29.28
N LEU A 548 3.61 -4.36 -28.26
CA LEU A 548 3.97 -4.46 -26.86
C LEU A 548 2.87 -5.17 -26.10
N THR A 549 3.25 -6.23 -25.41
CA THR A 549 2.41 -6.91 -24.43
C THR A 549 2.44 -6.11 -23.14
N ILE A 550 1.29 -5.67 -22.68
CA ILE A 550 1.12 -4.93 -21.43
C ILE A 550 0.38 -5.81 -20.40
N ASN A 551 0.80 -5.72 -19.15
CA ASN A 551 0.16 -6.36 -18.00
C ASN A 551 -0.52 -5.27 -17.15
#